data_AF-A0A0G0WLM8-F1
#
_entry.id   AF-A0A0G0WLM8-F1
#
_cell.length_a   1.000
_cell.length_b   1.000
_cell.length_c   1.000
_cell.angle_alpha   90.00
_cell.angle_beta   90.00
_cell.angle_gamma   90.00
#
_symmetry.space_group_name_H-M   'P 1'
#
loop_
_entity.id
_entity.type
_entity.pdbx_description
1 polymer ?
#
loop_
_entity_poly.entity_id
_entity_poly.type
_entity_poly.pdbx_seq_one_letter_code
_entity_poly.pdbx_strand_id
1 'polypeptide(L)'
;MKRNLFFTILLIVFISHPASSYASFPSVTGGPGLILSDSPLYVLDKLYQKGKLLLAQTPARRAEVRNSIIGERMAEIKIAYDRGDKTAMGLALLELTEEARKIEADLKEARASGADVSAIAKTTSDSLRFYRKVLSEASLSSDYDVSLALEFGRESLFASKTVIEDFLREEDLASAIQDDIDDEGQTAVLGVQARTERLEKRLSAFERKTNREAELEQERLGREESNTQERTLREKRRQLLQRRRDLLEKRKKKLSETREALKRAREAAKGFIETRQEEKNLQTAE
;
A
#
# COMPACT_ATOMS: atom_id res chain seq x y z
N MET A 1 -31.21 38.70 45.07
CA MET A 1 -31.23 38.90 43.59
C MET A 1 -29.85 39.38 43.14
N LYS A 2 -29.31 38.72 42.10
CA LYS A 2 -28.18 39.05 41.20
C LYS A 2 -27.04 38.02 41.23
N ARG A 3 -27.21 37.04 40.32
CA ARG A 3 -26.19 36.18 39.70
C ARG A 3 -25.21 37.08 38.92
N ASN A 4 -23.94 36.66 38.85
CA ASN A 4 -22.96 36.90 37.76
C ASN A 4 -21.76 35.98 38.10
N LEU A 5 -21.74 34.71 37.68
CA LEU A 5 -21.40 34.21 36.34
C LEU A 5 -20.03 34.71 35.87
N PHE A 6 -18.95 34.13 36.41
CA PHE A 6 -17.63 34.19 35.77
C PHE A 6 -17.41 32.89 35.02
N PHE A 7 -17.38 33.05 33.70
CA PHE A 7 -17.28 32.04 32.66
C PHE A 7 -15.85 31.47 32.62
N THR A 8 -15.71 30.16 32.85
CA THR A 8 -14.47 29.43 32.60
C THR A 8 -14.32 29.23 31.10
N ILE A 9 -13.43 29.96 30.45
CA ILE A 9 -13.05 29.71 29.05
C ILE A 9 -12.06 28.53 29.05
N LEU A 10 -12.57 27.34 28.78
CA LEU A 10 -11.77 26.15 28.47
C LEU A 10 -11.24 26.32 27.03
N LEU A 11 -9.98 26.73 26.92
CA LEU A 11 -9.27 26.81 25.65
C LEU A 11 -8.98 25.37 25.16
N ILE A 12 -9.88 24.80 24.36
CA ILE A 12 -9.63 23.56 23.62
C ILE A 12 -8.64 23.91 22.51
N VAL A 13 -7.35 23.68 22.76
CA VAL A 13 -6.33 23.64 21.71
C VAL A 13 -6.61 22.39 20.88
N PHE A 14 -7.37 22.55 19.79
CA PHE A 14 -7.40 21.57 18.71
C PHE A 14 -5.98 21.53 18.12
N ILE A 15 -5.20 20.53 18.53
CA ILE A 15 -3.99 20.15 17.81
C ILE A 15 -4.49 19.57 16.48
N SER A 16 -4.59 20.43 15.48
CA SER A 16 -4.77 20.03 14.09
C SER A 16 -3.58 19.17 13.71
N HIS A 17 -3.75 17.85 13.81
CA HIS A 17 -2.81 16.91 13.19
C HIS A 17 -2.82 17.22 11.69
N PRO A 18 -1.66 17.33 11.04
CA PRO A 18 -1.64 17.48 9.60
C PRO A 18 -2.41 16.29 9.01
N ALA A 19 -3.53 16.57 8.33
CA ALA A 19 -4.24 15.56 7.57
C ALA A 19 -3.22 14.93 6.62
N SER A 20 -2.87 13.67 6.85
CA SER A 20 -2.04 12.93 5.93
C SER A 20 -2.79 12.88 4.60
N SER A 21 -2.20 13.47 3.56
CA SER A 21 -2.73 13.48 2.20
C SER A 21 -2.64 12.10 1.54
N TYR A 22 -3.10 11.04 2.21
CA TYR A 22 -3.30 9.76 1.54
C TYR A 22 -4.45 9.93 0.55
N ALA A 23 -4.32 9.31 -0.64
CA ALA A 23 -5.49 9.12 -1.48
C ALA A 23 -6.51 8.26 -0.70
N SER A 24 -7.80 8.49 -0.91
CA SER A 24 -8.85 7.74 -0.22
C SER A 24 -8.67 6.24 -0.42
N PHE A 25 -8.70 5.46 0.66
CA PHE A 25 -8.64 4.00 0.59
C PHE A 25 -9.83 3.47 -0.24
N PRO A 26 -9.63 2.47 -1.13
CA PRO A 26 -10.70 1.94 -1.98
C PRO A 26 -11.88 1.39 -1.16
N SER A 27 -13.06 1.32 -1.76
CA SER A 27 -14.24 0.77 -1.08
C SER A 27 -14.05 -0.71 -0.74
N VAL A 28 -14.50 -1.12 0.44
CA VAL A 28 -14.58 -2.52 0.86
C VAL A 28 -16.04 -2.93 1.04
N THR A 29 -16.34 -4.20 0.84
CA THR A 29 -17.70 -4.76 0.86
C THR A 29 -18.21 -5.05 2.28
N GLY A 30 -17.31 -5.24 3.25
CA GLY A 30 -17.64 -5.46 4.66
C GLY A 30 -17.74 -4.17 5.47
N GLY A 31 -18.56 -4.18 6.54
CA GLY A 31 -18.52 -3.17 7.60
C GLY A 31 -17.47 -3.53 8.67
N PRO A 32 -16.98 -2.57 9.47
CA PRO A 32 -16.03 -2.86 10.54
C PRO A 32 -16.64 -3.76 11.61
N GLY A 33 -15.77 -4.42 12.39
CA GLY A 33 -16.17 -5.15 13.59
C GLY A 33 -16.87 -4.26 14.63
N LEU A 34 -17.40 -4.87 15.69
CA LEU A 34 -18.13 -4.14 16.72
C LEU A 34 -17.23 -3.13 17.45
N ILE A 35 -15.95 -3.47 17.60
CA ILE A 35 -14.95 -2.62 18.21
C ILE A 35 -13.71 -2.65 17.32
N LEU A 36 -13.21 -1.45 17.01
CA LEU A 36 -12.04 -1.26 16.16
C LEU A 36 -10.73 -1.65 16.87
N SER A 37 -9.72 -1.97 16.07
CA SER A 37 -8.40 -2.43 16.53
C SER A 37 -7.59 -1.40 17.33
N ASP A 38 -7.99 -0.12 17.29
CA ASP A 38 -7.40 0.98 18.07
C ASP A 38 -8.01 1.14 19.48
N SER A 39 -9.09 0.41 19.79
CA SER A 39 -9.78 0.52 21.08
C SER A 39 -9.16 -0.38 22.16
N PRO A 40 -9.04 0.09 23.42
CA PRO A 40 -8.64 -0.76 24.54
C PRO A 40 -9.63 -1.91 24.81
N LEU A 41 -10.85 -1.81 24.29
CA LEU A 41 -11.88 -2.86 24.40
C LEU A 41 -11.88 -3.84 23.22
N TYR A 42 -10.90 -3.78 22.31
CA TYR A 42 -10.81 -4.66 21.15
C TYR A 42 -10.83 -6.16 21.49
N VAL A 43 -10.36 -6.52 22.69
CA VAL A 43 -10.46 -7.89 23.22
C VAL A 43 -11.91 -8.40 23.26
N LEU A 44 -12.90 -7.53 23.47
CA LEU A 44 -14.31 -7.90 23.46
C LEU A 44 -14.80 -8.26 22.04
N ASP A 45 -14.30 -7.59 21.01
CA ASP A 45 -14.58 -7.96 19.61
C ASP A 45 -14.02 -9.36 19.30
N LYS A 46 -12.81 -9.67 19.76
CA LYS A 46 -12.23 -11.01 19.63
C LYS A 46 -13.07 -12.08 20.34
N LEU A 47 -13.59 -11.78 21.52
CA LEU A 47 -14.48 -12.69 22.24
C LEU A 47 -15.79 -12.90 21.49
N TYR A 48 -16.37 -11.83 20.94
CA TYR A 48 -17.56 -11.90 20.10
C TYR A 48 -17.33 -12.76 18.85
N GLN A 49 -16.21 -12.57 18.17
CA GLN A 49 -15.84 -13.37 16.99
C GLN A 49 -15.61 -14.84 17.32
N LYS A 50 -14.93 -15.15 18.42
CA LYS A 50 -14.83 -16.52 18.92
C LYS A 50 -16.22 -17.11 19.20
N GLY A 51 -17.14 -16.32 19.75
CA GLY A 51 -18.54 -16.68 19.90
C GLY A 51 -19.21 -17.02 18.56
N LYS A 52 -19.06 -16.16 17.54
CA LYS A 52 -19.55 -16.42 16.17
C LYS A 52 -19.02 -17.75 15.62
N LEU A 53 -17.73 -18.02 15.79
CA LEU A 53 -17.09 -19.26 15.35
C LEU A 53 -17.56 -20.50 16.14
N LEU A 54 -17.81 -20.37 17.45
CA LEU A 54 -18.37 -21.46 18.26
C LEU A 54 -19.82 -21.79 17.87
N LEU A 55 -20.61 -20.79 17.46
CA LEU A 55 -21.96 -20.98 16.96
C LEU A 55 -21.98 -21.58 15.54
N ALA A 56 -20.89 -21.44 14.77
CA ALA A 56 -20.69 -22.12 13.50
C ALA A 56 -20.25 -23.58 13.73
N GLN A 57 -21.22 -24.45 14.01
CA GLN A 57 -20.98 -25.83 14.44
C GLN A 57 -20.31 -26.72 13.38
N THR A 58 -20.47 -26.41 12.09
CA THR A 58 -19.87 -27.19 10.99
C THR A 58 -18.62 -26.51 10.44
N PRO A 59 -17.60 -27.27 9.99
CA PRO A 59 -16.39 -26.68 9.42
C PRO A 59 -16.67 -25.80 8.20
N ALA A 60 -17.62 -26.21 7.34
CA ALA A 60 -18.10 -25.41 6.22
C ALA A 60 -18.62 -24.04 6.68
N ARG A 61 -19.45 -24.00 7.73
CA ARG A 61 -19.98 -22.75 8.26
C ARG A 61 -18.90 -21.91 8.94
N ARG A 62 -17.89 -22.53 9.56
CA ARG A 62 -16.74 -21.80 10.12
C ARG A 62 -15.95 -21.10 9.03
N ALA A 63 -15.69 -21.76 7.90
CA ALA A 63 -15.03 -21.15 6.74
C ALA A 63 -15.78 -19.89 6.24
N GLU A 64 -17.11 -19.97 6.13
CA GLU A 64 -17.95 -18.82 5.76
C GLU A 64 -17.87 -17.67 6.78
N VAL A 65 -17.92 -17.99 8.08
CA VAL A 65 -17.81 -16.99 9.15
C VAL A 65 -16.42 -16.34 9.13
N ARG A 66 -15.35 -17.09 8.91
CA ARG A 66 -14.01 -16.53 8.76
C ARG A 66 -13.92 -15.63 7.54
N ASN A 67 -14.52 -16.00 6.40
CA ASN A 67 -14.56 -15.13 5.23
C ASN A 67 -15.26 -13.79 5.54
N SER A 68 -16.35 -13.82 6.34
CA SER A 68 -16.98 -12.59 6.84
C SER A 68 -16.05 -11.78 7.75
N ILE A 69 -15.30 -12.43 8.65
CA ILE A 69 -14.34 -11.76 9.54
C ILE A 69 -13.21 -11.09 8.72
N ILE A 70 -12.74 -11.71 7.65
CA ILE A 70 -11.76 -11.07 6.74
C ILE A 70 -12.32 -9.76 6.17
N GLY A 71 -13.60 -9.73 5.80
CA GLY A 71 -14.28 -8.51 5.38
C GLY A 71 -14.35 -7.44 6.47
N GLU A 72 -14.61 -7.84 7.73
CA GLU A 72 -14.57 -6.94 8.90
C GLU A 72 -13.17 -6.35 9.08
N ARG A 73 -12.11 -7.17 8.97
CA ARG A 73 -10.72 -6.74 9.09
C ARG A 73 -10.29 -5.81 7.95
N MET A 74 -10.78 -6.01 6.73
CA MET A 74 -10.55 -5.07 5.63
C MET A 74 -11.17 -3.70 5.88
N ALA A 75 -12.35 -3.64 6.49
CA ALA A 75 -12.98 -2.38 6.88
C ALA A 75 -12.21 -1.68 8.01
N GLU A 76 -11.62 -2.43 8.93
CA GLU A 76 -10.74 -1.88 9.95
C GLU A 76 -9.42 -1.37 9.39
N ILE A 77 -8.81 -2.08 8.43
CA ILE A 77 -7.64 -1.60 7.69
C ILE A 77 -7.95 -0.27 7.02
N LYS A 78 -9.11 -0.17 6.35
CA LYS A 78 -9.57 1.08 5.74
C LYS A 78 -9.64 2.22 6.77
N ILE A 79 -10.32 1.99 7.89
CA ILE A 79 -10.49 3.01 8.93
C ILE A 79 -9.14 3.42 9.54
N ALA A 80 -8.27 2.47 9.82
CA ALA A 80 -6.93 2.72 10.36
C ALA A 80 -6.06 3.49 9.36
N TYR A 81 -6.13 3.13 8.07
CA TYR A 81 -5.46 3.84 6.98
C TYR A 81 -5.94 5.29 6.88
N ASP A 82 -7.25 5.51 6.86
CA ASP A 82 -7.87 6.84 6.80
C ASP A 82 -7.49 7.71 8.03
N ARG A 83 -7.21 7.09 9.18
CA ARG A 83 -6.74 7.75 10.42
C ARG A 83 -5.23 7.91 10.51
N GLY A 84 -4.45 7.30 9.63
CA GLY A 84 -2.99 7.24 9.74
C GLY A 84 -2.48 6.41 10.93
N ASP A 85 -3.31 5.53 11.50
CA ASP A 85 -2.94 4.67 12.63
C ASP A 85 -2.25 3.40 12.11
N LYS A 86 -0.92 3.47 12.01
CA LYS A 86 -0.08 2.35 11.54
C LYS A 86 -0.18 1.11 12.44
N THR A 87 -0.39 1.28 13.75
CA THR A 87 -0.43 0.18 14.70
C THR A 87 -1.75 -0.58 14.56
N ALA A 88 -2.87 0.13 14.54
CA ALA A 88 -4.20 -0.47 14.32
C ALA A 88 -4.29 -1.16 12.95
N MET A 89 -3.69 -0.56 11.91
CA MET A 89 -3.61 -1.15 10.58
C MET A 89 -2.78 -2.44 10.58
N GLY A 90 -1.61 -2.44 11.23
CA GLY A 90 -0.76 -3.63 11.34
C GLY A 90 -1.44 -4.79 12.06
N LEU A 91 -2.19 -4.50 13.13
CA LEU A 91 -2.98 -5.50 13.85
C LEU A 91 -4.10 -6.08 12.98
N ALA A 92 -4.85 -5.22 12.28
CA ALA A 92 -5.93 -5.66 11.40
C ALA A 92 -5.41 -6.48 10.20
N LEU A 93 -4.25 -6.10 9.62
CA LEU A 93 -3.57 -6.88 8.58
C LEU A 93 -3.13 -8.26 9.08
N LEU A 94 -2.52 -8.33 10.28
CA LEU A 94 -2.14 -9.60 10.86
C LEU A 94 -3.34 -10.53 11.00
N GLU A 95 -4.43 -10.04 11.60
CA GLU A 95 -5.64 -10.84 11.84
C GLU A 95 -6.33 -11.25 10.55
N LEU A 96 -6.39 -10.35 9.56
CA LEU A 96 -6.83 -10.68 8.21
C LEU A 96 -6.07 -11.87 7.62
N THR A 97 -4.73 -11.85 7.69
CA THR A 97 -3.91 -12.95 7.16
C THR A 97 -4.03 -14.23 7.98
N GLU A 98 -4.22 -14.14 9.30
CA GLU A 98 -4.44 -15.30 10.16
C GLU A 98 -5.77 -15.98 9.84
N GLU A 99 -6.84 -15.22 9.67
CA GLU A 99 -8.17 -15.77 9.35
C GLU A 99 -8.19 -16.38 7.96
N ALA A 100 -7.53 -15.75 6.97
CA ALA A 100 -7.37 -16.33 5.63
C ALA A 100 -6.68 -17.70 5.65
N ARG A 101 -5.62 -17.87 6.45
CA ARG A 101 -4.92 -19.16 6.60
C ARG A 101 -5.78 -20.22 7.29
N LYS A 102 -6.60 -19.84 8.26
CA LYS A 102 -7.44 -20.80 9.02
C LYS A 102 -8.58 -21.37 8.18
N ILE A 103 -9.01 -20.68 7.11
CA ILE A 103 -10.07 -21.19 6.22
C ILE A 103 -9.68 -22.51 5.58
N GLU A 104 -8.41 -22.69 5.18
CA GLU A 104 -7.92 -23.94 4.61
C GLU A 104 -8.22 -25.15 5.51
N ALA A 105 -7.92 -25.04 6.80
CA ALA A 105 -8.15 -26.12 7.76
C ALA A 105 -9.65 -26.48 7.86
N ASP A 106 -10.51 -25.46 7.88
CA ASP A 106 -11.96 -25.64 7.91
C ASP A 106 -12.49 -26.28 6.60
N LEU A 107 -11.94 -25.91 5.43
CA LEU A 107 -12.29 -26.54 4.15
C LEU A 107 -11.81 -28.00 4.06
N LYS A 108 -10.60 -28.30 4.54
CA LYS A 108 -10.07 -29.68 4.62
C LYS A 108 -10.97 -30.56 5.49
N GLU A 109 -11.34 -30.08 6.68
CA GLU A 109 -12.20 -30.81 7.61
C GLU A 109 -13.62 -30.98 7.05
N ALA A 110 -14.19 -29.95 6.41
CA ALA A 110 -15.49 -30.02 5.75
C ALA A 110 -15.50 -31.07 4.63
N ARG A 111 -14.49 -31.07 3.77
CA ARG A 111 -14.34 -32.05 2.68
C ARG A 111 -14.16 -33.47 3.22
N ALA A 112 -13.35 -33.65 4.26
CA ALA A 112 -13.17 -34.93 4.93
C ALA A 112 -14.47 -35.46 5.57
N SER A 113 -15.36 -34.55 5.98
CA SER A 113 -16.70 -34.87 6.48
C SER A 113 -17.73 -35.11 5.37
N GLY A 114 -17.30 -35.12 4.09
CA GLY A 114 -18.14 -35.38 2.93
C GLY A 114 -18.91 -34.18 2.39
N ALA A 115 -18.66 -32.96 2.87
CA ALA A 115 -19.29 -31.75 2.34
C ALA A 115 -18.67 -31.34 1.00
N ASP A 116 -19.50 -30.86 0.06
CA ASP A 116 -19.02 -30.14 -1.12
C ASP A 116 -18.57 -28.74 -0.69
N VAL A 117 -17.27 -28.49 -0.80
CA VAL A 117 -16.63 -27.24 -0.39
C VAL A 117 -16.36 -26.29 -1.57
N SER A 118 -16.65 -26.72 -2.81
CA SER A 118 -16.27 -25.97 -4.03
C SER A 118 -16.87 -24.56 -4.06
N ALA A 119 -18.15 -24.41 -3.71
CA ALA A 119 -18.81 -23.11 -3.67
C ALA A 119 -18.23 -22.16 -2.59
N ILE A 120 -17.84 -22.70 -1.43
CA ILE A 120 -17.25 -21.93 -0.33
C ILE A 120 -15.83 -21.52 -0.70
N ALA A 121 -15.06 -22.44 -1.28
CA ALA A 121 -13.72 -22.17 -1.81
C ALA A 121 -13.75 -21.08 -2.87
N LYS A 122 -14.69 -21.15 -3.82
CA LYS A 122 -14.87 -20.13 -4.86
C LYS A 122 -15.18 -18.76 -4.27
N THR A 123 -16.19 -18.68 -3.40
CA THR A 123 -16.59 -17.42 -2.75
C THR A 123 -15.43 -16.82 -1.96
N THR A 124 -14.64 -17.64 -1.28
CA THR A 124 -13.48 -17.19 -0.51
C THR A 124 -12.34 -16.75 -1.43
N SER A 125 -12.01 -17.51 -2.47
CA SER A 125 -10.98 -17.13 -3.46
C SER A 125 -11.31 -15.79 -4.13
N ASP A 126 -12.56 -15.61 -4.55
CA ASP A 126 -13.08 -14.37 -5.13
C ASP A 126 -12.95 -13.19 -4.13
N SER A 127 -13.26 -13.42 -2.86
CA SER A 127 -13.11 -12.42 -1.78
C SER A 127 -11.64 -12.05 -1.56
N LEU A 128 -10.74 -13.04 -1.47
CA LEU A 128 -9.31 -12.81 -1.29
C LEU A 128 -8.69 -12.08 -2.47
N ARG A 129 -9.10 -12.41 -3.70
CA ARG A 129 -8.72 -11.68 -4.92
C ARG A 129 -9.16 -10.22 -4.84
N PHE A 130 -10.42 -9.96 -4.50
CA PHE A 130 -10.94 -8.60 -4.36
C PHE A 130 -10.14 -7.81 -3.31
N TYR A 131 -9.89 -8.38 -2.14
CA TYR A 131 -9.12 -7.69 -1.09
C TYR A 131 -7.65 -7.48 -1.47
N ARG A 132 -7.03 -8.40 -2.22
CA ARG A 132 -5.70 -8.17 -2.80
C ARG A 132 -5.66 -6.94 -3.70
N LYS A 133 -6.68 -6.75 -4.55
CA LYS A 133 -6.80 -5.55 -5.41
C LYS A 133 -6.89 -4.28 -4.56
N VAL A 134 -7.75 -4.28 -3.54
CA VAL A 134 -7.90 -3.15 -2.62
C VAL A 134 -6.58 -2.80 -1.93
N LEU A 135 -5.85 -3.78 -1.39
CA LEU A 135 -4.55 -3.56 -0.75
C LEU A 135 -3.49 -3.07 -1.74
N SER A 136 -3.51 -3.58 -2.97
CA SER A 136 -2.63 -3.15 -4.05
C SER A 136 -2.86 -1.68 -4.42
N GLU A 137 -4.11 -1.28 -4.65
CA GLU A 137 -4.45 0.11 -4.96
C GLU A 137 -4.08 1.07 -3.81
N ALA A 138 -4.35 0.67 -2.57
CA ALA A 138 -3.99 1.45 -1.39
C ALA A 138 -2.46 1.58 -1.19
N SER A 139 -1.67 0.57 -1.58
CA SER A 139 -0.21 0.62 -1.47
C SER A 139 0.38 1.66 -2.43
N LEU A 140 -0.15 1.76 -3.65
CA LEU A 140 0.29 2.71 -4.70
C LEU A 140 0.14 4.18 -4.30
N SER A 141 -0.72 4.51 -3.34
CA SER A 141 -0.97 5.88 -2.85
C SER A 141 -0.40 6.15 -1.46
N SER A 142 0.18 5.15 -0.80
CA SER A 142 0.67 5.23 0.58
C SER A 142 2.17 5.53 0.72
N ASP A 143 2.59 5.97 1.90
CA ASP A 143 4.01 6.12 2.26
C ASP A 143 4.72 4.76 2.34
N TYR A 144 6.05 4.76 2.29
CA TYR A 144 6.85 3.53 2.16
C TYR A 144 6.52 2.44 3.19
N ASP A 145 6.45 2.76 4.49
CA ASP A 145 6.17 1.76 5.54
C ASP A 145 4.76 1.16 5.39
N VAL A 146 3.77 2.00 5.08
CA VAL A 146 2.38 1.59 4.88
C VAL A 146 2.26 0.75 3.62
N SER A 147 2.92 1.17 2.54
CA SER A 147 2.99 0.44 1.27
C SER A 147 3.55 -0.95 1.47
N LEU A 148 4.64 -1.09 2.24
CA LEU A 148 5.26 -2.39 2.50
C LEU A 148 4.35 -3.30 3.33
N ALA A 149 3.67 -2.76 4.34
CA ALA A 149 2.71 -3.53 5.14
C ALA A 149 1.52 -4.01 4.30
N LEU A 150 0.97 -3.15 3.44
CA LEU A 150 -0.12 -3.51 2.53
C LEU A 150 0.32 -4.52 1.46
N GLU A 151 1.53 -4.37 0.89
CA GLU A 151 2.12 -5.34 -0.03
C GLU A 151 2.33 -6.71 0.65
N PHE A 152 2.81 -6.74 1.89
CA PHE A 152 2.95 -7.99 2.66
C PHE A 152 1.59 -8.68 2.92
N GLY A 153 0.57 -7.88 3.28
CA GLY A 153 -0.80 -8.37 3.44
C GLY A 153 -1.34 -8.98 2.15
N ARG A 154 -1.13 -8.29 1.02
CA ARG A 154 -1.51 -8.76 -0.32
C ARG A 154 -0.87 -10.11 -0.66
N GLU A 155 0.44 -10.25 -0.47
CA GLU A 155 1.16 -11.51 -0.74
C GLU A 155 0.69 -12.64 0.19
N SER A 156 0.44 -12.33 1.45
CA SER A 156 -0.08 -13.32 2.40
C SER A 156 -1.47 -13.82 2.01
N LEU A 157 -2.34 -12.92 1.52
CA LEU A 157 -3.64 -13.29 0.98
C LEU A 157 -3.51 -14.11 -0.30
N PHE A 158 -2.54 -13.81 -1.16
CA PHE A 158 -2.28 -14.60 -2.37
C PHE A 158 -1.92 -16.03 -2.02
N ALA A 159 -0.99 -16.23 -1.09
CA ALA A 159 -0.62 -17.56 -0.61
C ALA A 159 -1.83 -18.34 -0.07
N SER A 160 -2.69 -17.70 0.73
CA SER A 160 -3.92 -18.34 1.22
C SER A 160 -4.91 -18.64 0.10
N LYS A 161 -5.07 -17.75 -0.89
CA LYS A 161 -5.92 -17.95 -2.06
C LYS A 161 -5.48 -19.19 -2.84
N THR A 162 -4.21 -19.28 -3.20
CA THR A 162 -3.67 -20.43 -3.97
C THR A 162 -3.96 -21.77 -3.28
N VAL A 163 -3.86 -21.83 -1.96
CA VAL A 163 -4.16 -23.07 -1.22
C VAL A 163 -5.67 -23.36 -1.16
N ILE A 164 -6.51 -22.33 -1.10
CA ILE A 164 -7.97 -22.49 -1.17
C ILE A 164 -8.42 -22.94 -2.57
N GLU A 165 -7.65 -22.62 -3.61
CA GLU A 165 -7.95 -22.99 -4.99
C GLU A 165 -7.85 -24.49 -5.27
N ASP A 166 -7.12 -25.24 -4.45
CA ASP A 166 -7.07 -26.71 -4.47
C ASP A 166 -8.44 -27.37 -4.22
N PHE A 167 -9.42 -26.60 -3.73
CA PHE A 167 -10.78 -27.04 -3.45
C PHE A 167 -11.80 -26.61 -4.53
N LEU A 168 -11.35 -25.91 -5.58
CA LEU A 168 -12.20 -25.50 -6.69
C LEU A 168 -12.48 -26.64 -7.67
N ARG A 169 -13.49 -26.41 -8.51
CA ARG A 169 -13.71 -27.18 -9.73
C ARG A 169 -12.70 -26.76 -10.78
N GLU A 170 -12.37 -27.64 -11.73
CA GLU A 170 -11.37 -27.37 -12.77
C GLU A 170 -11.69 -26.10 -13.58
N GLU A 171 -12.96 -25.89 -13.89
CA GLU A 171 -13.47 -24.71 -14.61
C GLU A 171 -13.22 -23.40 -13.83
N ASP A 172 -13.49 -23.40 -12.52
CA ASP A 172 -13.27 -22.25 -11.65
C ASP A 172 -11.76 -22.00 -11.42
N LEU A 173 -10.96 -23.07 -11.31
CA LEU A 173 -9.52 -22.98 -11.16
C LEU A 173 -8.85 -22.34 -12.39
N ALA A 174 -9.24 -22.75 -13.59
CA ALA A 174 -8.70 -22.17 -14.82
C ALA A 174 -9.02 -20.67 -14.93
N SER A 175 -10.26 -20.27 -14.60
CA SER A 175 -10.65 -18.86 -14.54
C SER A 175 -9.83 -18.10 -13.49
N ALA A 176 -9.65 -18.68 -12.30
CA ALA A 176 -8.93 -18.04 -11.20
C ALA A 176 -7.44 -17.81 -11.51
N ILE A 177 -6.79 -18.77 -12.18
CA ILE A 177 -5.40 -18.63 -12.65
C ILE A 177 -5.29 -17.52 -13.70
N GLN A 178 -6.20 -17.50 -14.69
CA GLN A 178 -6.20 -16.46 -15.72
C GLN A 178 -6.39 -15.07 -15.09
N ASP A 179 -7.30 -14.98 -14.14
CA ASP A 179 -7.56 -13.77 -13.37
C ASP A 179 -6.36 -13.28 -12.56
N ASP A 180 -5.55 -14.19 -11.98
CA ASP A 180 -4.32 -13.83 -11.28
C ASP A 180 -3.23 -13.32 -12.23
N ILE A 181 -3.08 -13.95 -13.39
CA ILE A 181 -2.16 -13.47 -14.43
C ILE A 181 -2.60 -12.06 -14.87
N ASP A 182 -3.91 -11.84 -15.03
CA ASP A 182 -4.54 -10.54 -15.25
C ASP A 182 -4.16 -9.50 -14.19
N ASP A 183 -4.40 -9.82 -12.94
CA ASP A 183 -4.19 -8.88 -11.84
C ASP A 183 -2.71 -8.60 -11.56
N GLU A 184 -1.84 -9.60 -11.60
CA GLU A 184 -0.39 -9.42 -11.36
C GLU A 184 0.27 -8.63 -12.49
N GLY A 185 -0.10 -8.90 -13.75
CA GLY A 185 0.39 -8.12 -14.88
C GLY A 185 0.00 -6.64 -14.77
N GLN A 186 -1.27 -6.36 -14.45
CA GLN A 186 -1.75 -4.98 -14.30
C GLN A 186 -1.10 -4.29 -13.09
N THR A 187 -0.97 -5.00 -11.98
CA THR A 187 -0.38 -4.48 -10.75
C THR A 187 1.11 -4.20 -10.91
N ALA A 188 1.87 -5.08 -11.56
CA ALA A 188 3.28 -4.85 -11.83
C ALA A 188 3.47 -3.59 -12.70
N VAL A 189 2.65 -3.42 -13.73
CA VAL A 189 2.68 -2.23 -14.59
C VAL A 189 2.33 -0.95 -13.82
N LEU A 190 1.20 -0.93 -13.12
CA LEU A 190 0.78 0.23 -12.34
C LEU A 190 1.77 0.56 -11.22
N GLY A 191 2.32 -0.46 -10.56
CA GLY A 191 3.37 -0.35 -9.55
C GLY A 191 4.64 0.30 -10.11
N VAL A 192 5.11 -0.15 -11.27
CA VAL A 192 6.25 0.45 -11.96
C VAL A 192 5.96 1.90 -12.34
N GLN A 193 4.78 2.21 -12.89
CA GLN A 193 4.41 3.58 -13.24
C GLN A 193 4.35 4.50 -12.01
N ALA A 194 3.64 4.11 -10.95
CA ALA A 194 3.51 4.91 -9.73
C ALA A 194 4.87 5.13 -9.03
N ARG A 195 5.70 4.08 -8.94
CA ARG A 195 7.07 4.19 -8.38
C ARG A 195 7.94 5.11 -9.24
N THR A 196 7.83 5.00 -10.56
CA THR A 196 8.52 5.88 -11.52
C THR A 196 8.11 7.35 -11.33
N GLU A 197 6.82 7.64 -11.25
CA GLU A 197 6.33 9.01 -11.04
C GLU A 197 6.78 9.59 -9.69
N ARG A 198 6.75 8.77 -8.62
CA ARG A 198 7.30 9.18 -7.30
C ARG A 198 8.78 9.48 -7.37
N LEU A 199 9.55 8.66 -8.08
CA LEU A 199 10.98 8.89 -8.29
C LEU A 199 11.20 10.17 -9.09
N GLU A 200 10.46 10.42 -10.17
CA GLU A 200 10.54 11.67 -10.94
C GLU A 200 10.22 12.91 -10.09
N LYS A 201 9.19 12.85 -9.25
CA LYS A 201 8.86 13.92 -8.29
C LYS A 201 9.98 14.16 -7.28
N ARG A 202 10.58 13.09 -6.73
CA ARG A 202 11.74 13.22 -5.82
C ARG A 202 12.98 13.75 -6.53
N LEU A 203 13.25 13.28 -7.75
CA LEU A 203 14.36 13.71 -8.58
C LEU A 203 14.25 15.20 -8.91
N SER A 204 13.06 15.66 -9.35
CA SER A 204 12.81 17.08 -9.63
C SER A 204 12.89 17.95 -8.37
N ALA A 205 12.39 17.49 -7.23
CA ALA A 205 12.57 18.18 -5.95
C ALA A 205 14.05 18.27 -5.54
N PHE A 206 14.81 17.19 -5.76
CA PHE A 206 16.25 17.16 -5.50
C PHE A 206 17.03 18.10 -6.42
N GLU A 207 16.71 18.13 -7.72
CA GLU A 207 17.28 19.08 -8.68
C GLU A 207 16.99 20.53 -8.27
N ARG A 208 15.75 20.86 -7.90
CA ARG A 208 15.39 22.20 -7.43
C ARG A 208 16.19 22.60 -6.19
N LYS A 209 16.35 21.69 -5.22
CA LYS A 209 17.19 21.93 -4.04
C LYS A 209 18.66 22.15 -4.43
N THR A 210 19.18 21.31 -5.30
CA THR A 210 20.59 21.37 -5.75
C THR A 210 20.89 22.66 -6.53
N ASN A 211 19.97 23.07 -7.42
CA ASN A 211 20.09 24.30 -8.19
C ASN A 211 19.98 25.53 -7.29
N ARG A 212 19.04 25.53 -6.34
CA ARG A 212 18.88 26.62 -5.37
C ARG A 212 20.09 26.76 -4.44
N GLU A 213 20.66 25.64 -3.99
CA GLU A 213 21.93 25.63 -3.25
C GLU A 213 23.07 26.20 -4.10
N ALA A 214 23.16 25.81 -5.38
CA ALA A 214 24.17 26.31 -6.30
C ALA A 214 24.03 27.82 -6.58
N GLU A 215 22.80 28.32 -6.75
CA GLU A 215 22.50 29.75 -6.93
C GLU A 215 22.87 30.58 -5.70
N LEU A 216 22.44 30.14 -4.51
CA LEU A 216 22.77 30.81 -3.24
C LEU A 216 24.28 30.81 -2.98
N GLU A 217 24.99 29.76 -3.40
CA GLU A 217 26.44 29.67 -3.25
C GLU A 217 27.16 30.58 -4.26
N GLN A 218 26.71 30.66 -5.52
CA GLN A 218 27.23 31.65 -6.48
C GLN A 218 27.02 33.09 -6.01
N GLU A 219 25.86 33.38 -5.43
CA GLU A 219 25.57 34.70 -4.89
C GLU A 219 26.48 35.06 -3.70
N ARG A 220 26.75 34.11 -2.79
CA ARG A 220 27.70 34.29 -1.70
C ARG A 220 29.14 34.50 -2.21
N LEU A 221 29.53 33.76 -3.24
CA LEU A 221 30.87 33.87 -3.83
C LEU A 221 31.07 35.23 -4.54
N GLY A 222 30.06 35.73 -5.25
CA GLY A 222 30.11 37.06 -5.88
C GLY A 222 30.17 38.22 -4.88
N ARG A 223 29.71 38.02 -3.64
CA ARG A 223 29.79 39.01 -2.55
C ARG A 223 31.10 38.95 -1.77
N GLU A 224 31.80 37.81 -1.75
CA GLU A 224 33.06 37.61 -0.98
C GLU A 224 34.35 38.00 -1.72
N GLU A 225 34.29 38.49 -2.97
CA GLU A 225 35.49 38.92 -3.73
C GLU A 225 36.17 40.22 -3.20
N SER A 226 35.65 40.84 -2.14
CA SER A 226 36.10 42.14 -1.63
C SER A 226 37.28 42.14 -0.66
N ASN A 227 37.76 41.00 -0.13
CA ASN A 227 38.86 41.00 0.86
C ASN A 227 40.12 40.27 0.37
N THR A 228 41.21 41.04 0.28
CA THR A 228 42.56 40.62 -0.10
C THR A 228 43.38 40.25 1.12
N GLN A 229 43.33 38.99 1.50
CA GLN A 229 44.44 38.27 2.10
C GLN A 229 44.26 36.78 1.81
N GLU A 230 45.37 36.09 1.57
CA GLU A 230 45.53 34.64 1.36
C GLU A 230 45.26 34.09 -0.06
N ARG A 231 46.30 34.17 -0.92
CA ARG A 231 46.38 33.46 -2.21
C ARG A 231 46.25 31.93 -2.08
N THR A 232 46.78 31.34 -1.00
CA THR A 232 46.71 29.90 -0.71
C THR A 232 45.29 29.43 -0.36
N LEU A 233 44.54 30.26 0.39
CA LEU A 233 43.13 30.00 0.68
C LEU A 233 42.25 30.21 -0.56
N ARG A 234 42.61 31.17 -1.43
CA ARG A 234 41.99 31.34 -2.76
C ARG A 234 42.21 30.12 -3.67
N GLU A 235 43.40 29.54 -3.71
CA GLU A 235 43.67 28.32 -4.50
C GLU A 235 42.93 27.10 -3.95
N LYS A 236 42.98 26.86 -2.63
CA LYS A 236 42.19 25.78 -2.00
C LYS A 236 40.69 25.95 -2.24
N ARG A 237 40.17 27.17 -2.16
CA ARG A 237 38.77 27.48 -2.51
C ARG A 237 38.47 27.21 -3.98
N ARG A 238 39.33 27.63 -4.91
CA ARG A 238 39.16 27.32 -6.35
C ARG A 238 39.17 25.81 -6.64
N GLN A 239 40.06 25.05 -6.01
CA GLN A 239 40.09 23.59 -6.14
C GLN A 239 38.84 22.93 -5.55
N LEU A 240 38.38 23.39 -4.38
CA LEU A 240 37.12 22.93 -3.80
C LEU A 240 35.94 23.22 -4.72
N LEU A 241 35.89 24.41 -5.32
CA LEU A 241 34.85 24.80 -6.27
C LEU A 241 34.87 23.94 -7.55
N GLN A 242 36.05 23.66 -8.10
CA GLN A 242 36.17 22.74 -9.24
C GLN A 242 35.70 21.33 -8.88
N ARG A 243 36.17 20.76 -7.76
CA ARG A 243 35.70 19.45 -7.29
C ARG A 243 34.19 19.42 -7.05
N ARG A 244 33.61 20.52 -6.53
CA ARG A 244 32.16 20.63 -6.31
C ARG A 244 31.39 20.72 -7.63
N ARG A 245 31.89 21.46 -8.62
CA ARG A 245 31.32 21.49 -9.99
C ARG A 245 31.37 20.11 -10.65
N ASP A 246 32.50 19.42 -10.56
CA ASP A 246 32.64 18.06 -11.11
C ASP A 246 31.67 17.08 -10.44
N LEU A 247 31.47 17.21 -9.12
CA LEU A 247 30.49 16.41 -8.39
C LEU A 247 29.05 16.73 -8.81
N LEU A 248 28.73 18.01 -9.05
CA LEU A 248 27.42 18.42 -9.55
C LEU A 248 27.15 17.90 -10.97
N GLU A 249 28.13 17.97 -11.87
CA GLU A 249 28.00 17.42 -13.22
C GLU A 249 27.88 15.88 -13.21
N LYS A 250 28.67 15.19 -12.38
CA LYS A 250 28.50 13.73 -12.16
C LYS A 250 27.11 13.39 -11.62
N ARG A 251 26.55 14.22 -10.73
CA ARG A 251 25.18 14.05 -10.22
C ARG A 251 24.15 14.26 -11.33
N LYS A 252 24.25 15.33 -12.12
CA LYS A 252 23.36 15.58 -13.28
C LYS A 252 23.38 14.41 -14.26
N LYS A 253 24.56 13.89 -14.59
CA LYS A 253 24.71 12.74 -15.48
C LYS A 253 24.01 11.48 -14.92
N LYS A 254 24.21 11.17 -13.63
CA LYS A 254 23.50 10.05 -12.99
C LYS A 254 21.98 10.26 -12.97
N LEU A 255 21.51 11.50 -12.78
CA LEU A 255 20.09 11.85 -12.82
C LEU A 255 19.50 11.64 -14.23
N SER A 256 20.22 12.03 -15.29
CA SER A 256 19.78 11.80 -16.67
C SER A 256 19.73 10.31 -17.01
N GLU A 257 20.75 9.54 -16.63
CA GLU A 257 20.77 8.08 -16.79
C GLU A 257 19.58 7.41 -16.07
N THR A 258 19.27 7.87 -14.86
CA THR A 258 18.10 7.39 -14.10
C THR A 258 16.79 7.72 -14.80
N ARG A 259 16.65 8.94 -15.37
CA ARG A 259 15.45 9.33 -16.15
C ARG A 259 15.27 8.47 -17.40
N GLU A 260 16.34 8.18 -18.12
CA GLU A 260 16.27 7.32 -19.29
C GLU A 260 15.84 5.90 -18.92
N ALA A 261 16.37 5.36 -17.82
CA ALA A 261 15.95 4.05 -17.31
C ALA A 261 14.46 4.04 -16.92
N LEU A 262 13.98 5.09 -16.24
CA LEU A 262 12.58 5.25 -15.88
C LEU A 262 11.67 5.38 -17.11
N LYS A 263 12.10 6.13 -18.13
CA LYS A 263 11.36 6.26 -19.40
C LYS A 263 11.23 4.92 -20.11
N ARG A 264 12.32 4.14 -20.20
CA ARG A 264 12.30 2.78 -20.77
C ARG A 264 11.38 1.85 -19.99
N ALA A 265 11.41 1.91 -18.65
CA ALA A 265 10.51 1.12 -17.81
C ALA A 265 9.04 1.47 -18.07
N ARG A 266 8.73 2.77 -18.25
CA ARG A 266 7.38 3.23 -18.59
C ARG A 266 6.93 2.80 -19.99
N GLU A 267 7.80 2.90 -20.98
CA GLU A 267 7.54 2.46 -22.36
C GLU A 267 7.31 0.95 -22.42
N ALA A 268 8.15 0.16 -21.75
CA ALA A 268 7.96 -1.29 -21.63
C ALA A 268 6.63 -1.64 -20.95
N ALA A 269 6.27 -0.91 -19.89
CA ALA A 269 5.01 -1.09 -19.20
C ALA A 269 3.79 -0.75 -20.07
N LYS A 270 3.88 0.27 -20.94
CA LYS A 270 2.83 0.59 -21.92
C LYS A 270 2.71 -0.48 -23.00
N GLY A 271 3.84 -0.91 -23.58
CA GLY A 271 3.84 -1.97 -24.60
C GLY A 271 3.20 -3.26 -24.08
N PHE A 272 3.46 -3.62 -22.82
CA PHE A 272 2.81 -4.77 -22.18
C PHE A 272 1.28 -4.62 -22.10
N ILE A 273 0.76 -3.43 -21.74
CA ILE A 273 -0.69 -3.18 -21.74
C ILE A 273 -1.28 -3.33 -23.15
N GLU A 274 -0.62 -2.75 -24.15
CA GLU A 274 -1.08 -2.76 -25.54
C GLU A 274 -1.14 -4.19 -26.10
N THR A 275 -0.07 -4.98 -25.97
CA THR A 275 -0.04 -6.39 -26.40
C THR A 275 -1.11 -7.22 -25.70
N ARG A 276 -1.32 -6.99 -24.41
CA ARG A 276 -2.35 -7.72 -23.65
C ARG A 276 -3.77 -7.35 -24.09
N GLN A 277 -4.00 -6.09 -24.42
CA GLN A 277 -5.31 -5.64 -24.90
C GLN A 277 -5.61 -6.21 -26.29
N GLU A 278 -4.58 -6.36 -27.13
CA GLU A 278 -4.66 -7.07 -28.40
C GLU A 278 -4.98 -8.57 -28.20
N GLU A 279 -4.32 -9.26 -27.26
CA GLU A 279 -4.63 -10.67 -26.93
C GLU A 279 -6.08 -10.84 -26.46
N LYS A 280 -6.56 -9.94 -25.59
CA LYS A 280 -7.93 -10.01 -25.06
C LYS A 280 -8.96 -9.78 -26.17
N ASN A 281 -8.69 -8.85 -27.08
CA ASN A 281 -9.54 -8.60 -28.25
C ASN A 281 -9.61 -9.81 -29.19
N LEU A 282 -8.49 -10.52 -29.38
CA LEU A 282 -8.43 -11.75 -30.17
C LEU A 282 -9.26 -12.88 -29.54
N GLN A 283 -9.17 -13.07 -28.22
CA GLN A 283 -9.97 -14.07 -27.49
C GLN A 283 -11.47 -13.79 -27.50
N THR A 284 -11.90 -12.53 -27.63
CA THR A 284 -13.32 -12.15 -27.72
C THR A 284 -13.88 -12.16 -29.14
N ALA A 285 -13.02 -12.31 -30.15
CA ALA A 285 -13.40 -12.35 -31.56
C ALA A 285 -13.64 -13.77 -32.12
N GLU A 286 -13.25 -14.79 -31.35
CA GLU A 286 -13.60 -16.22 -31.56
C GLU A 286 -14.87 -16.59 -30.81
#